data_AF-A0A4Y2PL07-F1
#
_entry.id   AF-A0A4Y2PL07-F1
#
_cell.length_a   1.000
_cell.length_b   1.000
_cell.length_c   1.000
_cell.angle_alpha   90.00
_cell.angle_beta   90.00
_cell.angle_gamma   90.00
#
_symmetry.space_group_name_H-M   'P 1'
#
loop_
_entity.id
_entity.type
_entity.pdbx_description
1 polymer ?
#
loop_
_entity_poly.entity_id
_entity_poly.type
_entity_poly.pdbx_seq_one_letter_code
_entity_poly.pdbx_strand_id
1 'polypeptide(L)'
;GKEAWNILKTNFEPTSKARLAVLIDEFFELKFNPVEETIGIFCKSVDEKKTEVKEAGFEIPELLIALQLIRRLPAEYDHLVQTLYRMKDEEFNHREVEKQLVNEAG
;
A
#
# COMPACT_ATOMS: atom_id res chain seq x y z
N GLY A 1 2.78 35.30 -16.95
CA GLY A 1 2.13 34.34 -16.03
C GLY A 1 1.46 33.15 -16.72
N LYS A 2 2.11 32.51 -17.69
CA LYS A 2 1.75 31.16 -18.19
C LYS A 2 3.03 30.35 -18.39
N GLU A 3 4.07 31.01 -18.91
CA GLU A 3 5.46 30.51 -18.88
C GLU A 3 5.99 30.32 -17.46
N ALA A 4 5.88 31.32 -16.57
CA ALA A 4 6.28 31.16 -15.17
C ALA A 4 5.57 29.99 -14.47
N TRP A 5 4.28 29.77 -14.78
CA TRP A 5 3.50 28.66 -14.24
C TRP A 5 3.91 27.30 -14.84
N ASN A 6 4.20 27.24 -16.14
CA ASN A 6 4.71 26.03 -16.78
C ASN A 6 6.13 25.70 -16.31
N ILE A 7 7.01 26.69 -16.14
CA ILE A 7 8.37 26.52 -15.59
C ILE A 7 8.29 25.99 -14.15
N LEU A 8 7.38 26.51 -13.33
CA LEU A 8 7.12 25.94 -12.01
C LEU A 8 6.61 24.51 -12.12
N LYS A 9 5.66 24.22 -13.01
CA LYS A 9 5.11 22.87 -13.19
C LYS A 9 6.11 21.85 -13.76
N THR A 10 7.09 22.30 -14.52
CA THR A 10 8.15 21.45 -15.09
C THR A 10 9.35 21.31 -14.15
N ASN A 11 9.70 22.33 -13.36
CA ASN A 11 10.78 22.26 -12.37
C ASN A 11 10.32 21.69 -11.01
N PHE A 12 9.06 21.90 -10.66
CA PHE A 12 8.32 21.24 -9.58
C PHE A 12 7.36 20.20 -10.17
N GLU A 13 7.79 19.50 -11.25
CA GLU A 13 7.11 18.31 -11.76
C GLU A 13 6.65 17.48 -10.54
N PRO A 14 5.35 17.15 -10.39
CA PRO A 14 4.67 17.01 -9.09
C PRO A 14 5.25 15.92 -8.18
N THR A 15 6.23 15.17 -8.67
CA THR A 15 7.00 14.18 -7.93
C THR A 15 8.22 13.86 -8.77
N SER A 16 9.37 14.39 -8.38
CA SER A 16 10.63 13.96 -8.98
C SER A 16 10.72 12.42 -8.91
N LYS A 17 11.39 11.78 -9.88
CA LYS A 17 11.61 10.33 -9.85
C LYS A 17 12.23 9.87 -8.53
N ALA A 18 13.02 10.74 -7.89
CA ALA A 18 13.53 10.53 -6.55
C ALA A 18 12.42 10.48 -5.48
N ARG A 19 11.46 11.40 -5.48
CA ARG A 19 10.32 11.35 -4.55
C ARG A 19 9.45 10.12 -4.78
N LEU A 20 9.18 9.76 -6.04
CA LEU A 20 8.44 8.53 -6.34
C LEU A 20 9.20 7.28 -5.86
N ALA A 21 10.51 7.21 -6.09
CA ALA A 21 11.34 6.10 -5.59
C ALA A 21 11.24 5.98 -4.06
N VAL A 22 11.38 7.08 -3.32
CA VAL A 22 11.23 7.10 -1.87
C VAL A 22 9.85 6.61 -1.43
N LEU A 23 8.77 7.09 -2.04
CA LEU A 23 7.41 6.66 -1.66
C LEU A 23 7.14 5.18 -1.96
N ILE A 24 7.70 4.65 -3.05
CA ILE A 24 7.63 3.23 -3.39
C ILE A 24 8.42 2.39 -2.38
N ASP A 25 9.63 2.83 -2.02
CA ASP A 25 10.45 2.16 -1.01
C ASP A 25 9.71 2.15 0.34
N GLU A 26 9.20 3.30 0.79
CA GLU A 26 8.40 3.42 2.01
C GLU A 26 7.16 2.51 2.00
N PHE A 27 6.42 2.46 0.88
CA PHE A 27 5.26 1.58 0.72
C PHE A 27 5.63 0.12 0.97
N PHE A 28 6.73 -0.34 0.38
CA PHE A 28 7.19 -1.71 0.57
C PHE A 28 7.86 -1.91 1.94
N GLU A 29 8.46 -0.90 2.54
CA GLU A 29 9.07 -1.02 3.86
C GLU A 29 8.04 -1.18 4.99
N LEU A 30 6.79 -0.72 4.79
CA LEU A 30 5.70 -0.95 5.73
C LEU A 30 5.66 -2.42 6.20
N LYS A 31 5.55 -2.58 7.51
CA LYS A 31 5.51 -3.88 8.17
C LYS A 31 4.63 -3.74 9.39
N PHE A 32 3.70 -4.70 9.54
CA PHE A 32 2.87 -4.79 10.73
C PHE A 32 3.72 -5.01 11.99
N ASN A 33 3.53 -4.15 12.99
CA ASN A 33 4.10 -4.33 14.32
C ASN A 33 3.01 -4.61 15.37
N PRO A 34 2.80 -5.87 15.80
CA PRO A 34 1.75 -6.20 16.76
C PRO A 34 1.97 -5.60 18.16
N VAL A 35 3.15 -5.07 18.45
CA VAL A 35 3.44 -4.37 19.72
C VAL A 35 2.99 -2.91 19.69
N GLU A 36 2.99 -2.28 18.52
CA GLU A 36 2.76 -0.83 18.37
C GLU A 36 1.41 -0.49 17.73
N GLU A 37 0.84 -1.39 16.93
CA GLU A 37 -0.37 -1.14 16.15
C GLU A 37 -1.30 -2.37 16.06
N THR A 38 -2.57 -2.12 15.75
CA THR A 38 -3.54 -3.16 15.41
C THR A 38 -3.53 -3.43 13.91
N ILE A 39 -4.07 -4.57 13.47
CA ILE A 39 -4.14 -4.88 12.04
C ILE A 39 -4.90 -3.80 11.24
N GLY A 40 -5.95 -3.21 11.83
CA GLY A 40 -6.72 -2.14 11.20
C GLY A 40 -5.92 -0.84 11.05
N ILE A 41 -5.02 -0.53 11.99
CA ILE A 41 -4.10 0.61 11.87
C ILE A 41 -3.09 0.33 10.74
N PHE A 42 -2.52 -0.88 10.68
CA PHE A 42 -1.60 -1.25 9.61
C PHE A 42 -2.26 -1.17 8.21
N CYS A 43 -3.48 -1.69 8.06
CA CYS A 43 -4.23 -1.56 6.80
C CYS A 43 -4.44 -0.10 6.40
N LYS A 44 -4.78 0.76 7.37
CA LYS A 44 -4.92 2.20 7.15
C LYS A 44 -3.61 2.85 6.70
N SER A 45 -2.46 2.49 7.28
CA SER A 45 -1.16 3.01 6.85
C SER A 45 -0.79 2.57 5.42
N VAL A 46 -1.17 1.35 5.01
CA VAL A 46 -1.02 0.90 3.62
C VAL A 46 -1.93 1.71 2.66
N ASP A 47 -3.17 1.99 3.07
CA ASP A 47 -4.14 2.79 2.29
C ASP A 47 -3.70 4.26 2.14
N GLU A 48 -3.16 4.85 3.21
CA GLU A 48 -2.58 6.19 3.20
C GLU A 48 -1.36 6.25 2.26
N LYS A 49 -0.44 5.30 2.40
CA LYS A 49 0.79 5.29 1.59
C LYS A 49 0.52 5.02 0.10
N LYS A 50 -0.43 4.14 -0.25
CA LYS A 50 -0.82 3.98 -1.67
C LYS A 50 -1.46 5.26 -2.23
N THR A 51 -2.17 6.02 -1.40
CA THR A 51 -2.77 7.29 -1.80
C THR A 51 -1.69 8.33 -2.07
N GLU A 52 -0.66 8.42 -1.23
CA GLU A 52 0.51 9.29 -1.47
C GLU A 52 1.23 8.93 -2.78
N VAL A 53 1.40 7.63 -3.07
CA VAL A 53 2.00 7.16 -4.32
C VAL A 53 1.12 7.51 -5.53
N LYS A 54 -0.21 7.42 -5.40
CA LYS A 54 -1.16 7.85 -6.44
C LYS A 54 -1.09 9.35 -6.70
N GLU A 55 -1.01 10.16 -5.65
CA GLU A 55 -0.79 11.61 -5.75
C GLU A 55 0.58 11.94 -6.36
N ALA A 56 1.54 11.02 -6.24
CA ALA A 56 2.83 11.07 -6.92
C ALA A 56 2.78 10.69 -8.41
N GLY A 57 1.59 10.50 -8.98
CA GLY A 57 1.41 10.18 -10.40
C GLY A 57 1.67 8.72 -10.76
N PHE A 58 1.73 7.82 -9.78
CA PHE A 58 1.84 6.38 -10.01
C PHE A 58 0.77 5.62 -9.25
N GLU A 59 0.00 4.77 -9.94
CA GLU A 59 -0.98 3.92 -9.29
C GLU A 59 -0.37 2.54 -9.03
N ILE A 60 -0.30 2.15 -7.75
CA ILE A 60 0.19 0.82 -7.38
C ILE A 60 -0.82 -0.23 -7.87
N PRO A 61 -0.39 -1.27 -8.60
CA PRO A 61 -1.27 -2.36 -8.98
C PRO A 61 -1.98 -2.99 -7.78
N GLU A 62 -3.27 -3.27 -7.93
CA GLU A 62 -4.12 -3.84 -6.87
C GLU A 62 -3.52 -5.10 -6.24
N LEU A 63 -2.94 -5.97 -7.07
CA LEU A 63 -2.21 -7.16 -6.64
C LEU A 63 -1.09 -6.83 -5.65
N LEU A 64 -0.29 -5.79 -5.91
CA LEU A 64 0.82 -5.41 -5.04
C LEU A 64 0.34 -4.80 -3.73
N ILE A 65 -0.81 -4.11 -3.74
CA ILE A 65 -1.44 -3.60 -2.52
C ILE A 65 -1.92 -4.76 -1.65
N ALA A 66 -2.64 -5.72 -2.24
CA ALA A 66 -3.11 -6.91 -1.56
C ALA A 66 -1.95 -7.75 -0.99
N LEU A 67 -0.86 -7.92 -1.76
CA LEU A 67 0.34 -8.61 -1.29
C LEU A 67 1.05 -7.84 -0.17
N GLN A 68 1.09 -6.51 -0.21
CA GLN A 68 1.72 -5.69 0.84
C GLN A 68 1.05 -5.90 2.20
N LEU A 69 -0.27 -6.11 2.23
CA LEU A 69 -1.01 -6.39 3.45
C LEU A 69 -0.63 -7.73 4.11
N ILE A 70 -0.17 -8.73 3.33
CA ILE A 70 0.03 -10.10 3.83
C ILE A 70 1.48 -10.57 3.87
N ARG A 71 2.39 -9.93 3.12
CA ARG A 71 3.76 -10.45 2.90
C ARG A 71 4.70 -10.42 4.11
N ARG A 72 4.34 -9.70 5.17
CA ARG A 72 5.18 -9.47 6.36
C ARG A 72 4.40 -9.57 7.68
N LEU A 73 3.34 -10.38 7.69
CA LEU A 73 2.59 -10.65 8.91
C LEU A 73 3.32 -11.66 9.82
N PRO A 74 3.06 -11.64 11.14
CA PRO A 74 3.50 -12.67 12.06
C PRO A 74 2.96 -14.05 11.69
N ALA A 75 3.66 -15.10 12.13
CA ALA A 75 3.29 -16.50 11.84
C ALA A 75 1.89 -16.89 12.32
N GLU A 76 1.32 -16.17 13.27
CA GLU A 76 -0.07 -16.33 13.73
C GLU A 76 -1.08 -16.18 12.58
N TYR A 77 -0.74 -15.42 11.54
CA TYR A 77 -1.58 -15.22 10.35
C TYR A 77 -1.29 -16.22 9.22
N ASP A 78 -0.34 -17.16 9.39
CA ASP A 78 0.10 -18.06 8.30
C ASP A 78 -1.05 -18.82 7.65
N HIS A 79 -2.00 -19.32 8.46
CA HIS A 79 -3.15 -20.06 7.94
C HIS A 79 -4.05 -19.18 7.06
N LEU A 80 -4.33 -17.95 7.50
CA LEU A 80 -5.08 -16.98 6.73
C LEU A 80 -4.35 -16.63 5.44
N VAL A 81 -3.05 -16.33 5.50
CA VAL A 81 -2.22 -16.01 4.34
C VAL A 81 -2.25 -17.14 3.30
N GLN A 82 -2.16 -18.40 3.73
CA GLN A 82 -2.28 -19.55 2.82
C GLN A 82 -3.67 -19.68 2.20
N THR A 83 -4.72 -19.28 2.90
CA THR A 83 -6.09 -19.26 2.37
C THR A 83 -6.25 -18.16 1.33
N LEU A 84 -5.74 -16.97 1.61
CA LEU A 84 -5.75 -15.82 0.70
C LEU A 84 -5.00 -16.11 -0.61
N TYR A 85 -3.87 -16.81 -0.56
CA TYR A 85 -3.14 -17.22 -1.77
C TYR A 85 -3.90 -18.22 -2.67
N ARG A 86 -4.97 -18.85 -2.18
CA ARG A 86 -5.78 -19.79 -2.95
C ARG A 86 -7.04 -19.15 -3.53
N MET A 87 -7.28 -17.87 -3.23
CA MET A 87 -8.35 -17.11 -3.86
C MET A 87 -8.09 -17.02 -5.36
N LYS A 88 -9.17 -16.87 -6.13
CA LYS A 88 -9.02 -16.58 -7.56
C LYS A 88 -8.47 -15.18 -7.74
N ASP A 89 -7.77 -14.96 -8.86
CA ASP A 89 -7.17 -13.67 -9.18
C ASP A 89 -8.19 -12.53 -9.19
N GLU A 90 -9.45 -12.78 -9.58
CA GLU A 90 -10.52 -11.78 -9.59
C GLU A 90 -11.02 -11.43 -8.18
N GLU A 91 -10.83 -12.33 -7.22
CA GLU A 91 -11.27 -12.18 -5.83
C GLU A 91 -10.12 -11.59 -4.97
N PHE A 92 -8.87 -11.77 -5.38
CA PHE A 92 -7.69 -11.29 -4.66
C PHE A 92 -7.43 -9.79 -4.92
N ASN A 93 -8.08 -8.95 -4.13
CA ASN A 93 -7.93 -7.49 -4.17
C ASN A 93 -7.73 -6.91 -2.76
N HIS A 94 -7.28 -5.65 -2.68
CA HIS A 94 -6.95 -4.96 -1.43
C HIS A 94 -8.11 -5.03 -0.43
N ARG A 95 -9.33 -4.74 -0.89
CA ARG A 95 -10.50 -4.64 -0.03
C ARG A 95 -10.89 -5.99 0.58
N GLU A 96 -10.87 -7.06 -0.20
CA GLU A 96 -11.23 -8.38 0.32
C GLU A 96 -10.15 -8.93 1.26
N VAL A 97 -8.86 -8.69 0.95
CA VAL A 97 -7.75 -9.04 1.84
C VAL A 97 -7.83 -8.28 3.17
N GLU A 98 -8.02 -6.95 3.13
CA GLU A 98 -8.21 -6.12 4.33
C GLU A 98 -9.37 -6.63 5.17
N LYS A 99 -10.52 -6.92 4.55
CA LYS A 99 -11.70 -7.45 5.23
C LYS A 99 -11.41 -8.76 5.95
N GLN A 100 -10.70 -9.70 5.33
CA GLN A 100 -10.36 -10.96 6.00
C GLN A 100 -9.36 -10.76 7.14
N LEU A 101 -8.38 -9.87 6.99
CA LEU A 101 -7.42 -9.53 8.04
C LEU A 101 -8.09 -8.93 9.27
N VAL A 102 -9.01 -7.97 9.07
CA VAL A 102 -9.75 -7.34 10.17
C VAL A 102 -10.66 -8.34 10.87
N ASN A 103 -11.26 -9.29 10.14
CA ASN A 103 -12.10 -10.32 10.73
C ASN A 103 -11.32 -11.36 11.55
N GLU A 104 -10.10 -11.71 11.16
CA GLU A 104 -9.24 -12.65 11.90
C GLU A 104 -8.75 -12.06 13.23
N ALA A 105 -8.52 -10.74 13.27
CA ALA A 105 -8.00 -10.04 14.44
C ALA A 105 -9.09 -9.59 15.44
N GLY A 106 -10.37 -9.70 15.08
CA GLY A 106 -11.52 -9.30 15.91
C GLY A 106 -12.14 -10.45 16.67
#